data_AF-X1CWY8-F1
#
_entry.id   AF-X1CWY8-F1
#
_cell.length_a   1.000
_cell.length_b   1.000
_cell.length_c   1.000
_cell.angle_alpha   90.00
_cell.angle_beta   90.00
_cell.angle_gamma   90.00
#
_symmetry.space_group_name_H-M   'P 1'
#
loop_
_entity.id
_entity.type
_entity.pdbx_description
1 polymer ?
#
loop_
_entity_poly.entity_id
_entity_poly.type
_entity_poly.pdbx_seq_one_letter_code
_entity_poly.pdbx_strand_id
1 'polypeptide(L)' 'ALARAGTGDVLAGIIVGLRGQGLAAFEAAVCGCWIHAQSGMKAAQKLGTSTSVLAGDLLSSIPDVFHEME' A
#
# COMPACT_ATOMS: atom_id res chain seq x y z
N ALA A 1 10.60 -0.82 5.41
CA ALA A 1 9.72 -1.96 5.06
C ALA A 1 9.62 -2.14 3.55
N LEU A 2 9.43 -1.07 2.78
CA LEU A 2 9.29 -1.09 1.32
C LEU A 2 10.65 -1.22 0.60
N ALA A 3 10.61 -1.37 -0.74
CA ALA A 3 11.74 -1.70 -1.63
C ALA A 3 12.14 -3.19 -1.69
N ARG A 4 11.14 -4.08 -1.70
CA ARG A 4 11.32 -5.51 -1.97
C ARG A 4 10.66 -5.90 -3.29
N ALA A 5 11.09 -7.02 -3.87
CA ALA A 5 10.48 -7.56 -5.07
C ALA A 5 8.96 -7.67 -4.90
N GLY A 6 8.21 -7.17 -5.89
CA GLY A 6 6.75 -7.21 -5.91
C GLY A 6 6.03 -6.06 -5.20
N THR A 7 6.68 -5.25 -4.34
CA THR A 7 5.98 -4.12 -3.69
C THR A 7 5.61 -3.03 -4.71
N GLY A 8 6.39 -2.87 -5.78
CA GLY A 8 6.06 -1.95 -6.87
C GLY A 8 4.77 -2.35 -7.62
N ASP A 9 4.51 -3.65 -7.78
CA ASP A 9 3.28 -4.14 -8.42
C ASP A 9 2.05 -3.83 -7.56
N VAL A 10 2.18 -3.96 -6.23
CA VAL A 10 1.14 -3.56 -5.28
C VAL A 10 0.85 -2.06 -5.38
N LEU A 11 1.89 -1.20 -5.43
CA LEU A 11 1.73 0.24 -5.62
C LEU A 11 1.01 0.56 -6.94
N ALA A 12 1.42 -0.08 -8.04
CA ALA A 12 0.79 0.11 -9.34
C ALA A 12 -0.70 -0.30 -9.31
N GLY A 13 -1.02 -1.43 -8.67
CA GLY A 13 -2.40 -1.88 -8.47
C GLY A 13 -3.26 -0.89 -7.69
N ILE A 14 -2.73 -0.31 -6.60
CA ILE A 14 -3.42 0.74 -5.83
C ILE A 14 -3.70 1.95 -6.71
N ILE A 15 -2.69 2.47 -7.42
CA ILE A 15 -2.84 3.64 -8.28
C ILE A 15 -3.88 3.38 -9.38
N VAL A 16 -3.81 2.23 -10.06
CA VAL A 16 -4.78 1.86 -11.11
C VAL A 16 -6.18 1.70 -10.53
N GLY A 17 -6.33 1.11 -9.35
CA GLY A 17 -7.62 1.00 -8.66
C GLY A 17 -8.24 2.36 -8.34
N LEU A 18 -7.43 3.32 -7.87
CA LEU A 18 -7.87 4.70 -7.62
C LEU A 18 -8.24 5.43 -8.93
N ARG A 19 -7.47 5.22 -9.99
CA ARG A 19 -7.78 5.74 -11.33
C ARG A 19 -9.11 5.17 -11.86
N GLY A 20 -9.35 3.88 -11.67
CA GLY A 20 -10.59 3.21 -12.04
C GLY A 20 -11.82 3.74 -11.29
N GLN A 21 -11.61 4.31 -10.10
CA GLN A 21 -12.66 4.98 -9.31
C GLN A 21 -12.85 6.47 -9.67
N GLY A 22 -12.07 7.01 -10.63
CA GLY A 22 -12.25 8.36 -11.14
C GLY A 22 -11.29 9.42 -10.59
N LEU A 23 -10.32 9.05 -9.73
CA LEU A 23 -9.30 10.02 -9.29
C LEU A 23 -8.43 10.47 -10.47
N ALA A 24 -8.09 11.76 -10.50
CA ALA A 24 -7.13 12.32 -11.46
C ALA A 24 -5.71 11.73 -11.24
N ALA A 25 -4.86 11.81 -12.27
CA ALA A 25 -3.70 10.91 -12.36
C ALA A 25 -2.64 11.20 -11.28
N PHE A 26 -2.44 12.48 -11.02
CA PHE A 26 -1.53 12.96 -10.00
C PHE A 26 -2.05 12.62 -8.60
N GLU A 27 -3.34 12.85 -8.35
CA GLU A 27 -4.01 12.57 -7.09
C GLU A 27 -4.00 11.07 -6.78
N ALA A 28 -4.28 10.22 -7.76
CA ALA A 28 -4.19 8.77 -7.62
C ALA A 28 -2.77 8.31 -7.29
N ALA A 29 -1.74 8.91 -7.90
CA ALA A 29 -0.35 8.61 -7.58
C ALA A 29 0.02 9.04 -6.16
N VAL A 30 -0.40 10.24 -5.73
CA VAL A 30 -0.14 10.75 -4.38
C VAL A 30 -0.84 9.88 -3.33
N CYS A 31 -2.14 9.65 -3.47
CA CYS A 31 -2.92 8.78 -2.57
C CYS A 31 -2.37 7.35 -2.57
N GLY A 32 -2.04 6.80 -3.74
CA GLY A 32 -1.50 5.46 -3.86
C GLY A 32 -0.16 5.29 -3.13
N CYS A 33 0.77 6.25 -3.29
CA CYS A 33 2.04 6.26 -2.55
C CYS A 33 1.82 6.34 -1.04
N TRP A 34 0.88 7.15 -0.58
CA TRP A 34 0.55 7.25 0.84
C TRP A 34 -0.03 5.94 1.40
N ILE A 35 -1.04 5.37 0.74
CA ILE A 35 -1.65 4.08 1.14
C ILE A 35 -0.59 2.97 1.17
N HIS A 36 0.29 2.94 0.17
CA HIS A 36 1.39 1.99 0.07
C HIS A 36 2.37 2.10 1.25
N ALA A 37 2.75 3.32 1.64
CA ALA A 37 3.61 3.56 2.79
C ALA A 37 2.94 3.12 4.10
N GLN A 38 1.69 3.52 4.33
CA GLN A 38 0.93 3.17 5.53
C GLN A 38 0.72 1.66 5.65
N SER A 39 0.38 0.99 4.56
CA SER A 39 0.23 -0.47 4.53
C SER A 39 1.56 -1.15 4.90
N GLY A 40 2.69 -0.61 4.45
CA GLY A 40 4.01 -1.15 4.76
C GLY A 40 4.39 -0.97 6.23
N MET A 41 3.96 0.12 6.87
CA MET A 41 4.14 0.34 8.31
C MET A 41 3.28 -0.64 9.12
N LYS A 42 2.02 -0.85 8.73
CA LYS A 42 1.12 -1.81 9.39
C LYS A 42 1.62 -3.24 9.25
N ALA A 43 2.04 -3.64 8.05
CA ALA A 43 2.61 -4.96 7.82
C ALA A 43 3.84 -5.20 8.71
N ALA A 44 4.72 -4.20 8.83
CA ALA A 44 5.89 -4.27 9.71
C ALA A 44 5.50 -4.41 11.19
N GLN A 45 4.48 -3.67 11.63
CA GLN A 45 3.96 -3.75 12.99
C GLN A 45 3.37 -5.13 13.30
N LYS A 46 2.57 -5.69 12.38
CA LYS A 46 1.97 -7.03 12.50
C LYS A 46 3.03 -8.13 12.57
N LEU A 47 4.08 -8.03 11.77
CA LEU A 47 5.20 -8.99 11.77
C LEU A 47 6.20 -8.76 12.91
N GLY A 48 6.12 -7.63 13.61
CA GLY A 48 7.11 -7.21 14.61
C GLY A 48 8.48 -6.86 14.02
N THR A 49 8.60 -6.73 12.70
CA THR A 49 9.85 -6.39 12.00
C THR A 49 9.59 -5.75 10.65
N SER A 50 10.45 -4.81 10.27
CA SER A 50 10.40 -4.19 8.93
C SER A 50 11.27 -4.92 7.90
N THR A 51 12.10 -5.87 8.33
CA THR A 51 13.12 -6.56 7.51
C THR A 51 12.55 -7.73 6.70
N SER A 52 11.42 -8.31 7.11
CA SER A 52 10.80 -9.45 6.42
C SER A 52 9.45 -9.15 5.77
N VAL A 53 9.02 -7.88 5.71
CA VAL A 53 7.75 -7.49 5.06
C VAL A 53 7.78 -7.84 3.57
N LEU A 54 6.94 -8.76 3.11
CA LEU A 54 6.81 -9.11 1.70
C LEU A 54 5.66 -8.33 1.04
N ALA A 55 5.60 -8.40 -0.30
CA ALA A 55 4.50 -7.81 -1.06
C ALA A 55 3.12 -8.38 -0.65
N GLY A 56 3.05 -9.66 -0.27
CA GLY A 56 1.83 -10.28 0.24
C GLY A 56 1.40 -9.74 1.61
N ASP A 57 2.34 -9.47 2.51
CA ASP A 57 2.06 -8.88 3.83
C ASP A 57 1.59 -7.43 3.69
N LEU A 58 2.16 -6.72 2.72
CA LEU A 58 1.75 -5.39 2.35
C LEU A 58 0.31 -5.39 1.81
N LEU A 59 0.01 -6.26 0.84
CA LEU A 59 -1.31 -6.39 0.22
C LEU A 59 -2.39 -6.71 1.25
N SER A 60 -2.11 -7.64 2.17
CA SER A 60 -3.04 -8.01 3.25
C SER A 60 -3.26 -6.90 4.28
N SER A 61 -2.38 -5.89 4.33
CA SER A 61 -2.48 -4.75 5.23
C SER A 61 -3.20 -3.54 4.64
N ILE A 62 -3.52 -3.55 3.35
CA ILE A 62 -4.26 -2.46 2.68
C ILE A 62 -5.65 -2.22 3.30
N PRO A 63 -6.48 -3.25 3.57
CA PRO A 63 -7.80 -3.05 4.16
C PRO A 63 -7.76 -2.34 5.52
N ASP A 64 -6.72 -2.58 6.32
CA ASP A 64 -6.58 -1.90 7.62
C ASP A 64 -6.32 -0.39 7.47
N VAL A 65 -5.67 0.04 6.38
CA VAL A 65 -5.46 1.47 6.09
C VAL A 65 -6.79 2.11 5.72
N PHE A 66 -7.60 1.46 4.89
CA PHE A 66 -8.93 1.97 4.53
C PHE A 66 -9.86 2.04 5.72
N HIS A 67 -9.85 1.03 6.59
CA HIS A 67 -10.70 1.01 7.80
C HIS A 67 -10.38 2.15 8.77
N GLU A 68 -9.12 2.62 8.84
CA GLU A 68 -8.76 3.78 9.65
C GLU A 68 -9.21 5.13 9.07
N MET A 69 -9.65 5.14 7.81
CA MET A 69 -10.12 6.34 7.12
C MET A 69 -11.65 6.49 7.14
N GLU A 70 -12.36 5.47 7.63
CA GLU A 70 -13.81 5.48 7.89
C GLU A 70 -14.14 6.16 9.23
#